data_AF-A0A2N0QML9-F1
#
_entry.id   AF-A0A2N0QML9-F1
#
_cell.length_a   1.000
_cell.length_b   1.000
_cell.length_c   1.000
_cell.angle_alpha   90.00
_cell.angle_beta   90.00
_cell.angle_gamma   90.00
#
_symmetry.space_group_name_H-M   'P 1'
#
loop_
_entity.id
_entity.type
_entity.pdbx_description
1 polymer ?
#
loop_
_entity_poly.entity_id
_entity_poly.type
_entity_poly.pdbx_seq_one_letter_code
_entity_poly.pdbx_strand_id
1 'polypeptide(L)' 'MCDSTGIIYEGRPDGMNPIKEKIALSTNPENLRGNLFDALQGADVFIGVSVANLLTEDHIKAMNEDSI' A
#
# COMPACT_ATOMS: atom_id res chain seq x y z
N MET A 1 -1.73 -3.90 -1.41
CA MET A 1 -1.48 -3.14 -2.65
C MET A 1 -1.89 -1.68 -2.46
N CYS A 2 -1.14 -0.72 -3.00
CA CYS A 2 -1.45 0.71 -2.92
C CYS A 2 -1.46 1.33 -4.32
N ASP A 3 -2.33 2.31 -4.55
CA ASP A 3 -2.35 3.14 -5.76
C ASP A 3 -2.21 4.63 -5.42
N SER A 4 -2.36 5.50 -6.43
CA SER A 4 -2.29 6.96 -6.29
C SER A 4 -3.27 7.56 -5.28
N THR A 5 -4.31 6.82 -4.90
CA THR A 5 -5.35 7.23 -3.96
C THR A 5 -5.19 6.56 -2.58
N GLY A 6 -4.16 5.74 -2.38
CA GLY A 6 -3.91 4.99 -1.14
C GLY A 6 -4.13 3.48 -1.24
N ILE A 7 -4.30 2.84 -0.08
CA ILE A 7 -4.43 1.38 0.03
C ILE A 7 -5.71 0.92 -0.67
N ILE A 8 -5.59 -0.17 -1.42
CA ILE A 8 -6.74 -0.83 -2.03
C ILE A 8 -7.30 -1.84 -1.03
N TYR A 9 -8.58 -1.66 -0.70
CA TYR A 9 -9.30 -2.45 0.28
C TYR A 9 -10.75 -2.67 -0.18
N GLU A 10 -11.40 -3.67 0.40
CA GLU A 10 -12.76 -4.05 0.03
C GLU A 10 -13.76 -2.95 0.43
N GLY A 11 -14.61 -2.53 -0.50
CA GLY A 11 -15.61 -1.49 -0.25
C GLY A 11 -15.05 -0.06 -0.25
N ARG A 12 -13.86 0.16 -0.81
CA ARG A 12 -13.31 1.51 -1.01
C ARG A 12 -14.21 2.34 -1.94
N PRO A 13 -14.59 3.58 -1.56
CA PRO A 13 -15.57 4.37 -2.31
C PRO A 13 -15.04 4.93 -3.64
N ASP A 14 -13.77 5.31 -3.69
CA ASP A 14 -13.20 6.04 -4.82
C ASP A 14 -12.10 5.25 -5.54
N GLY A 15 -11.96 5.48 -6.85
CA GLY A 15 -10.86 4.96 -7.65
C GLY A 15 -10.86 3.44 -7.86
N MET A 16 -11.98 2.76 -7.59
CA MET A 16 -12.14 1.32 -7.76
C MET A 16 -12.59 0.94 -9.16
N ASN A 17 -12.19 -0.27 -9.58
CA ASN A 17 -12.62 -0.91 -10.81
C ASN A 17 -12.69 -2.43 -10.57
N PRO A 18 -13.29 -3.22 -11.48
CA PRO A 18 -13.49 -4.66 -11.26
C PRO A 18 -12.19 -5.46 -11.04
N ILE A 19 -11.05 -4.98 -11.51
CA ILE A 19 -9.75 -5.62 -11.27
C ILE A 19 -9.27 -5.30 -9.85
N LYS A 20 -9.37 -4.04 -9.43
CA LYS A 20 -8.99 -3.60 -8.08
C LYS A 20 -9.86 -4.27 -7.00
N GLU A 21 -11.14 -4.52 -7.27
CA GLU A 21 -12.01 -5.28 -6.35
C GLU A 21 -11.47 -6.69 -6.10
N LYS A 22 -11.10 -7.42 -7.16
CA LYS A 22 -10.48 -8.75 -7.03
C LYS A 22 -9.16 -8.71 -6.28
N ILE A 23 -8.34 -7.69 -6.55
CA ILE A 23 -7.05 -7.52 -5.88
C ILE A 23 -7.23 -7.16 -4.40
N ALA A 24 -8.21 -6.32 -4.06
CA ALA A 24 -8.53 -5.98 -2.67
C ALA A 24 -8.81 -7.24 -1.85
N LEU A 25 -9.65 -8.13 -2.38
CA LEU A 25 -10.02 -9.40 -1.74
C LEU A 25 -8.83 -10.36 -1.57
N SER A 26 -7.82 -10.28 -2.44
CA SER A 26 -6.71 -11.24 -2.46
C SER A 26 -5.45 -10.73 -1.75
N THR A 27 -5.23 -9.42 -1.69
CA THR A 27 -3.94 -8.83 -1.27
C THR A 27 -4.00 -8.06 0.04
N ASN A 28 -5.19 -7.81 0.59
CA ASN A 28 -5.37 -7.07 1.82
C ASN A 28 -6.36 -7.79 2.78
N PRO A 29 -6.02 -9.00 3.23
CA PRO A 29 -6.91 -9.79 4.11
C PRO A 29 -7.16 -9.14 5.47
N GLU A 30 -6.22 -8.32 5.95
CA GLU A 30 -6.35 -7.54 7.19
C GLU A 30 -7.21 -6.27 7.00
N ASN A 31 -7.67 -6.01 5.78
CA ASN A 31 -8.50 -4.86 5.41
C ASN A 31 -7.90 -3.53 5.86
N LEU A 32 -6.56 -3.40 5.74
CA LEU A 32 -5.82 -2.18 6.06
C LEU A 32 -6.35 -1.03 5.21
N ARG A 33 -6.45 0.16 5.83
CA ARG A 33 -6.95 1.38 5.21
C ARG A 33 -6.00 2.52 5.50
N GLY A 34 -5.90 3.44 4.55
CA GLY A 34 -5.03 4.60 4.69
C GLY A 34 -4.29 4.91 3.40
N ASN A 35 -3.22 5.67 3.55
CA ASN A 35 -2.32 6.06 2.49
C ASN A 35 -1.16 5.05 2.37
N LEU A 36 -0.19 5.34 1.49
CA LEU A 36 0.99 4.50 1.32
C LEU A 36 1.80 4.32 2.60
N PHE A 37 1.93 5.37 3.42
CA PHE A 37 2.74 5.34 4.65
C PHE A 37 2.14 4.43 5.70
N ASP A 38 0.80 4.41 5.81
CA ASP A 38 0.10 3.47 6.68
C ASP A 38 0.38 2.02 6.27
N ALA A 39 0.58 1.76 4.96
CA ALA A 39 0.93 0.44 4.44
C ALA A 39 2.41 0.05 4.63
N LEU A 40 3.29 1.03 4.88
CA LEU A 40 4.73 0.82 5.06
C LEU A 40 5.11 0.51 6.50
N GLN A 41 4.25 0.86 7.46
CA GLN A 41 4.47 0.58 8.88
C GLN A 41 4.64 -0.92 9.10
N GLY A 42 5.84 -1.34 9.51
CA GLY A 42 6.18 -2.73 9.74
C GLY A 42 6.16 -3.60 8.48
N ALA A 43 6.30 -3.01 7.29
CA ALA A 43 6.44 -3.76 6.05
C ALA A 43 7.85 -4.31 5.91
N ASP A 44 7.98 -5.54 5.39
CA ASP A 44 9.28 -6.15 5.08
C ASP A 44 9.78 -5.80 3.68
N VAL A 45 8.87 -5.51 2.75
CA VAL A 45 9.22 -5.26 1.33
C VAL A 45 8.34 -4.15 0.76
N PHE A 46 8.97 -3.17 0.12
CA PHE A 46 8.31 -2.17 -0.71
C PHE A 46 8.69 -2.34 -2.19
N ILE A 47 7.69 -2.52 -3.06
CA ILE A 47 7.89 -2.61 -4.51
C ILE A 47 7.31 -1.39 -5.20
N GLY A 48 8.18 -0.44 -5.56
CA GLY A 48 7.80 0.80 -6.24
C GLY A 48 7.81 0.68 -7.77
N VAL A 49 6.65 0.46 -8.39
CA VAL A 49 6.46 0.50 -9.86
C VAL A 49 5.67 1.75 -10.28
N SER A 50 5.74 2.80 -9.47
CA SER A 50 4.97 4.03 -9.63
C SER A 50 5.87 5.21 -9.99
N VAL A 51 5.60 6.40 -9.46
CA VAL A 51 6.34 7.63 -9.73
C VAL A 51 7.59 7.73 -8.84
N ALA A 52 8.61 8.43 -9.33
CA ALA A 52 9.81 8.71 -8.55
C ALA A 52 9.54 9.64 -7.35
N ASN A 53 10.41 9.58 -6.34
CA ASN A 53 10.41 10.45 -5.13
C ASN A 53 9.16 10.32 -4.23
N LEU A 54 8.54 9.14 -4.19
CA LEU A 54 7.39 8.87 -3.33
C LEU A 54 7.79 8.51 -1.88
N LEU A 55 8.96 7.90 -1.71
CA LEU A 55 9.52 7.51 -0.41
C LEU A 55 10.43 8.60 0.15
N THR A 56 10.37 8.79 1.47
CA THR A 56 11.31 9.58 2.26
C THR A 56 12.05 8.66 3.21
N GLU A 57 13.14 9.14 3.81
CA GLU A 57 13.91 8.38 4.80
C GLU A 57 13.06 7.95 6.00
N ASP A 58 12.13 8.81 6.45
CA ASP A 58 11.24 8.50 7.56
C ASP A 58 10.28 7.35 7.25
N HIS A 59 9.88 7.18 5.98
CA HIS A 59 9.04 6.07 5.57
C HIS A 59 9.79 4.74 5.58
N ILE A 60 11.09 4.76 5.25
CA ILE A 60 11.95 3.57 5.30
C ILE A 60 12.22 3.17 6.76
N LYS A 61 12.43 4.14 7.65
CA LYS A 61 12.62 3.90 9.09
C LYS A 61 11.40 3.27 9.79
N ALA A 62 10.21 3.40 9.19
CA ALA A 62 8.99 2.81 9.70
C ALA A 62 8.77 1.35 9.25
N MET A 63 9.58 0.85 8.31
CA MET A 63 9.59 -0.54 7.87
C MET A 63 10.31 -1.44 8.89
N ASN A 64 10.20 -2.75 8.73
CA ASN A 64 10.89 -3.69 9.61
C ASN A 64 12.42 -3.64 9.43
N GLU A 65 13.15 -4.19 10.41
CA GLU A 65 14.58 -4.42 10.28
C GLU A 65 14.86 -5.35 9.07
N ASP A 66 15.93 -5.08 8.33
CA ASP A 66 16.29 -5.77 7.07
C ASP A 66 15.26 -5.66 5.92
N SER A 67 14.44 -4.59 5.91
CA SER A 67 13.47 -4.35 4.85
C SER A 67 14.09 -4.13 3.46
N ILE A 68 13.35 -4.51 2.40
CA ILE A 68 13.75 -4.45 0.98
C ILE A 68 12.98 -3.36 0.20
#